data_AF-W7YN21-F1
#
_entry.id   AF-W7YN21-F1
#
_cell.length_a   1.000
_cell.length_b   1.000
_cell.length_c   1.000
_cell.angle_alpha   90.00
_cell.angle_beta   90.00
_cell.angle_gamma   90.00
#
_symmetry.space_group_name_H-M   'P 1'
#
loop_
_entity.id
_entity.type
_entity.pdbx_description
1 polymer ?
#
loop_
_entity_poly.entity_id
_entity_poly.type
_entity_poly.pdbx_seq_one_letter_code
_entity_poly.pdbx_strand_id
1 'polypeptide(L)' 'MTKIKNIKTRLFKVPLAEVLSDAKHGDHFHFELITVTITLEDGSVGTGYTYTGGKGGHAIKAMIHYDLAPALMGKMG' A
#
# COMPACT_ATOMS: atom_id res chain seq x y z
N MET A 1 -8.31 -17.55 -14.40
CA MET A 1 -8.55 -17.21 -12.99
C MET A 1 -7.91 -18.27 -12.12
N THR A 2 -7.00 -17.85 -11.25
CA THR A 2 -6.29 -18.71 -10.30
C THR A 2 -6.34 -18.05 -8.91
N LYS A 3 -6.13 -18.83 -7.84
CA LYS A 3 -6.34 -18.31 -6.48
C LYS A 3 -5.22 -17.39 -6.03
N ILE A 4 -5.57 -16.42 -5.19
CA ILE A 4 -4.60 -15.61 -4.46
C ILE A 4 -3.86 -16.47 -3.45
N LYS A 5 -2.54 -16.60 -3.64
CA LYS A 5 -1.63 -17.38 -2.80
C LYS A 5 -0.88 -16.53 -1.78
N ASN A 6 -0.61 -15.26 -2.09
CA ASN A 6 0.13 -14.37 -1.20
C ASN A 6 -0.24 -12.90 -1.44
N ILE A 7 -0.27 -12.12 -0.36
CA ILE A 7 -0.46 -10.66 -0.39
C ILE A 7 0.63 -10.03 0.47
N LYS A 8 1.52 -9.23 -0.15
CA LYS A 8 2.64 -8.56 0.51
C LYS A 8 2.47 -7.05 0.47
N THR A 9 2.30 -6.46 1.66
CA THR A 9 2.16 -5.00 1.82
C THR A 9 3.45 -4.37 2.36
N ARG A 10 3.91 -3.29 1.73
CA ARG A 10 5.07 -2.50 2.16
C ARG A 10 4.67 -1.05 2.30
N LEU A 11 5.29 -0.36 3.26
CA LEU A 11 5.15 1.08 3.47
C LEU A 11 6.55 1.69 3.34
N PHE A 12 6.64 2.78 2.57
CA PHE A 12 7.84 3.57 2.38
C PHE A 12 7.55 5.01 2.77
N LYS A 13 8.53 5.67 3.41
CA LYS A 13 8.54 7.12 3.59
C LYS A 13 9.55 7.69 2.60
N VAL A 14 9.07 8.31 1.54
CA VAL A 14 9.91 8.81 0.44
C VAL A 14 10.13 10.31 0.65
N PRO A 15 11.37 10.77 0.86
CA PRO A 15 11.65 12.19 1.06
C PRO A 15 11.33 12.98 -0.21
N LEU A 16 10.79 14.19 -0.03
CA LEU A 16 10.63 15.14 -1.12
C LEU A 16 11.96 15.86 -1.37
N ALA A 17 12.21 16.27 -2.61
CA ALA A 17 13.40 17.04 -2.97
C ALA A 17 13.41 18.43 -2.32
N GLU A 18 12.22 18.97 -2.03
CA GLU A 18 11.97 20.25 -1.37
C GLU A 18 10.69 20.16 -0.53
N VAL A 19 10.51 21.08 0.42
CA VAL A 19 9.29 21.16 1.23
C VAL A 19 8.16 21.72 0.38
N LEU A 20 7.04 21.01 0.32
CA LEU A 20 5.83 21.44 -0.39
C LEU A 20 4.76 21.81 0.64
N SER A 21 4.08 22.94 0.46
CA SER A 21 3.09 23.45 1.43
C SER A 21 1.80 23.89 0.77
N ASP A 22 0.66 23.66 1.43
CA ASP A 22 -0.63 24.23 1.04
C ASP A 22 -1.40 24.79 2.24
N ALA A 23 -2.48 25.53 1.96
CA ALA A 23 -3.24 26.28 2.95
C ALA A 23 -3.95 25.43 4.02
N LYS A 24 -4.11 24.11 3.84
CA LYS A 24 -4.85 23.24 4.77
C LYS A 24 -4.00 22.11 5.36
N HIS A 25 -3.05 21.59 4.61
CA HIS A 25 -2.25 20.43 5.01
C HIS A 25 -0.90 20.82 5.62
N GLY A 26 -0.52 22.09 5.53
CA GLY A 26 0.75 22.61 6.04
C GLY A 26 1.93 22.07 5.24
N ASP A 27 3.05 21.85 5.92
CA ASP A 27 4.30 21.44 5.28
C ASP A 27 4.41 19.92 5.09
N HIS A 28 4.82 19.53 3.89
CA HIS A 28 5.14 18.15 3.51
C HIS A 28 6.64 18.02 3.28
N PHE A 29 7.26 17.11 4.04
CA PHE A 29 8.69 16.77 3.93
C PHE A 29 8.93 15.42 3.26
N HIS A 30 7.93 14.54 3.32
CA HIS A 30 7.92 13.22 2.70
C HIS A 30 6.48 12.84 2.37
N PHE A 31 6.32 11.87 1.48
CA PHE A 31 5.05 11.18 1.29
C PHE A 31 5.20 9.72 1.73
N GLU A 32 4.08 9.09 2.09
CA GLU A 32 4.04 7.66 2.35
C GLU A 32 3.55 6.93 1.10
N LEU A 33 4.30 5.94 0.63
CA LEU A 33 3.89 5.05 -0.46
C LEU A 33 3.59 3.67 0.11
N ILE A 34 2.40 3.16 -0.17
CA ILE A 34 1.97 1.83 0.25
C ILE A 34 1.84 0.98 -1.01
N THR A 35 2.62 -0.09 -1.11
CA THR A 35 2.53 -1.03 -2.24
C THR A 35 1.97 -2.36 -1.75
N VAL A 36 1.07 -2.96 -2.52
CA VAL A 36 0.50 -4.30 -2.28
C VAL A 36 0.82 -5.18 -3.48
N THR A 37 1.61 -6.22 -3.25
CA THR A 37 1.93 -7.21 -4.28
C THR A 37 1.14 -8.49 -4.02
N ILE A 38 0.35 -8.91 -5.00
CA ILE A 38 -0.42 -10.14 -4.97
C ILE A 38 0.25 -11.17 -5.86
N THR A 39 0.41 -12.38 -5.35
CA THR A 39 0.89 -13.55 -6.10
C THR A 39 -0.21 -14.58 -6.16
N LEU A 40 -0.48 -15.12 -7.35
CA LEU A 40 -1.47 -16.18 -7.56
C LEU A 40 -0.81 -17.57 -7.56
N GLU A 41 -1.62 -18.64 -7.50
CA GLU A 41 -1.10 -20.02 -7.46
C GLU A 41 -0.32 -20.43 -8.72
N ASP A 42 -0.64 -19.85 -9.88
CA ASP A 42 0.07 -20.09 -11.13
C ASP A 42 1.40 -19.30 -11.24
N GLY A 43 1.72 -18.51 -10.23
CA GLY A 43 2.92 -17.67 -10.18
C GLY A 43 2.75 -16.26 -10.76
N SER A 44 1.58 -15.92 -11.30
CA SER A 44 1.28 -14.56 -11.76
C SER A 44 1.39 -13.54 -10.62
N VAL A 45 1.91 -12.35 -10.93
CA VAL A 45 2.14 -11.28 -9.94
C VAL A 45 1.58 -9.95 -10.43
N GLY A 46 0.87 -9.26 -9.55
CA GLY A 46 0.43 -7.88 -9.77
C GLY A 46 0.75 -7.01 -8.56
N THR A 47 1.15 -5.75 -8.80
CA THR A 47 1.41 -4.78 -7.74
C THR A 47 0.52 -3.55 -7.90
N GLY A 48 -0.34 -3.33 -6.92
CA GLY A 48 -1.09 -2.07 -6.75
C GLY A 48 -0.42 -1.17 -5.72
N TYR A 49 -0.80 0.10 -5.69
CA TYR A 49 -0.29 1.04 -4.70
C TYR A 49 -1.29 2.16 -4.38
N THR A 50 -1.06 2.85 -3.27
CA THR A 50 -1.69 4.11 -2.89
C THR A 50 -0.68 4.99 -2.14
N TYR A 51 -1.00 6.25 -1.87
CA TYR A 51 -0.10 7.18 -1.22
C TYR A 51 -0.82 8.14 -0.25
N THR A 52 -0.05 8.73 0.67
CA THR A 52 -0.51 9.83 1.53
C THR A 52 0.56 10.93 1.58
N GLY A 53 0.18 12.14 2.00
CA GLY A 53 1.12 13.25 2.23
C GLY A 53 2.01 13.12 3.49
N GLY A 54 2.30 11.89 3.96
CA GLY A 54 3.18 11.65 5.11
C GLY A 54 2.46 11.23 6.40
N LYS A 55 1.14 11.04 6.36
CA LYS A 55 0.33 10.64 7.51
C LYS A 55 -0.72 9.60 7.09
N GLY A 56 -0.89 8.55 7.89
CA GLY A 56 -1.92 7.51 7.68
C GLY A 56 -1.45 6.24 6.98
N GLY A 57 -0.23 6.19 6.44
CA GLY A 57 0.31 5.03 5.74
C GLY A 57 0.42 3.79 6.62
N HIS A 58 0.77 3.94 7.91
CA HIS A 58 0.72 2.85 8.88
C HIS A 58 -0.70 2.32 9.10
N ALA A 59 -1.70 3.21 9.18
CA ALA A 59 -3.10 2.82 9.36
C ALA A 59 -3.64 2.05 8.14
N ILE A 60 -3.35 2.55 6.93
CA ILE A 60 -3.68 1.87 5.67
C ILE A 60 -3.01 0.49 5.60
N LYS A 61 -1.71 0.40 5.91
CA LYS A 61 -0.98 -0.87 5.93
C LYS A 61 -1.60 -1.86 6.93
N ALA A 62 -1.97 -1.40 8.12
CA ALA A 62 -2.60 -2.23 9.14
C ALA A 62 -3.94 -2.77 8.65
N MET A 63 -4.81 -1.92 8.09
CA MET A 63 -6.10 -2.32 7.53
C MET A 63 -5.92 -3.38 6.42
N ILE A 64 -4.97 -3.18 5.51
CA ILE A 64 -4.69 -4.17 4.45
C ILE A 64 -4.23 -5.49 5.07
N HIS A 65 -3.34 -5.45 6.06
CA HIS A 65 -2.74 -6.65 6.64
C HIS A 65 -3.72 -7.46 7.51
N TYR A 66 -4.48 -6.79 8.39
CA TYR A 66 -5.32 -7.46 9.38
C TYR A 66 -6.75 -7.70 8.89
N ASP A 67 -7.30 -6.81 8.06
CA ASP A 67 -8.72 -6.87 7.69
C ASP A 67 -8.90 -7.41 6.26
N LEU A 68 -8.19 -6.83 5.28
CA LEU A 68 -8.44 -7.11 3.86
C LEU A 68 -7.71 -8.35 3.36
N ALA A 69 -6.42 -8.50 3.66
CA ALA A 69 -5.64 -9.61 3.17
C ALA A 69 -6.23 -10.97 3.60
N PRO A 70 -6.59 -11.20 4.88
CA PRO A 70 -7.21 -12.46 5.28
C PRO A 70 -8.53 -12.75 4.57
N ALA A 71 -9.34 -11.72 4.29
CA ALA A 71 -10.62 -11.87 3.60
C ALA A 71 -10.47 -12.23 2.10
N LEU A 72 -9.34 -11.84 1.48
CA LEU A 72 -9.06 -12.05 0.05
C LEU A 72 -8.26 -13.32 -0.24
N MET A 73 -7.53 -13.86 0.74
CA MET A 73 -6.74 -15.09 0.55
C MET A 73 -7.60 -16.24 -0.01
N GLY A 74 -7.10 -16.93 -1.02
CA GLY A 74 -7.80 -18.06 -1.66
C GLY A 74 -8.95 -17.68 -2.61
N LYS A 75 -9.31 -16.39 -2.74
CA LYS A 75 -10.24 -15.92 -3.77
C LYS A 75 -9.61 -15.97 -5.16
N MET A 76 -10.43 -15.98 -6.20
CA MET A 76 -9.97 -15.97 -7.60
C MET A 76 -9.52 -14.57 -8.01
N GLY A 77 -8.32 -14.49 -8.60
CA GLY A 77 -7.76 -13.32 -9.26
C GLY A 77 -7.79 -13.44 -10.78
#